data_AF-B4H3D7-F1
#
_entry.id   AF-B4H3D7-F1
#
_cell.length_a   1.000
_cell.length_b   1.000
_cell.length_c   1.000
_cell.angle_alpha   90.00
_cell.angle_beta   90.00
_cell.angle_gamma   90.00
#
_symmetry.space_group_name_H-M   'P 1'
#
loop_
_entity.id
_entity.type
_entity.pdbx_description
1 polymer ?
#
loop_
_entity_poly.entity_id
_entity_poly.type
_entity_poly.pdbx_seq_one_letter_code
_entity_poly.pdbx_strand_id
1 'polypeptide(L)'
;MTLTLKFFVGLGLITLALGAAVPKRAPVDDEESMHPHLPRSARARTSSEEATQAYWHAASKQLLREKLSHVRNTNRAKNIILFLGDGMGLATLAAARSYIGGEEQKLSFEEFPFTGLSKVYSVDKIVPDSACTSTSYLCGGKANYGTIGVNGHVLRGDCQAMGQCQQSCVLPGQVGYGQRKGGRTGHHHSRDPCSPSGVYAHTADRE
;
A
#
# COMPACT_ATOMS: atom_id res chain seq x y z
N MET A 1 -57.37 44.08 80.74
CA MET A 1 -56.16 43.62 81.44
C MET A 1 -56.11 42.11 81.33
N THR A 2 -55.27 41.58 80.43
CA THR A 2 -54.45 40.37 80.59
C THR A 2 -53.61 40.19 79.33
N LEU A 3 -52.36 39.83 79.57
CA LEU A 3 -51.19 39.85 78.68
C LEU A 3 -50.84 38.39 78.30
N THR A 4 -50.16 38.22 77.15
CA THR A 4 -49.22 37.13 76.79
C THR A 4 -49.80 35.71 76.54
N LEU A 5 -49.23 34.82 75.72
CA LEU A 5 -47.84 34.59 75.31
C LEU A 5 -47.76 33.77 73.99
N LYS A 6 -46.62 33.89 73.32
CA LYS A 6 -46.20 33.44 71.97
C LYS A 6 -46.00 31.92 71.82
N PHE A 7 -46.15 31.39 70.60
CA PHE A 7 -45.30 30.32 70.05
C PHE A 7 -45.17 30.48 68.51
N PHE A 8 -43.94 30.73 68.05
CA PHE A 8 -43.54 30.72 66.64
C PHE A 8 -42.95 29.34 66.35
N VAL A 9 -43.55 28.57 65.44
CA VAL A 9 -42.96 27.32 64.92
C VAL A 9 -42.39 27.62 63.54
N GLY A 10 -41.06 27.64 63.45
CA GLY A 10 -40.32 27.78 62.20
C GLY A 10 -40.26 26.44 61.47
N LEU A 11 -40.75 26.40 60.23
CA LEU A 11 -40.61 25.27 59.32
C LEU A 11 -39.40 25.52 58.41
N GLY A 12 -38.25 24.96 58.77
CA GLY A 12 -37.05 24.95 57.92
C GLY A 12 -37.11 23.80 56.92
N LEU A 13 -37.31 24.10 55.64
CA LEU A 13 -37.14 23.14 54.53
C LEU A 13 -35.64 22.98 54.24
N ILE A 14 -35.07 21.84 54.60
CA ILE A 14 -33.72 21.42 54.20
C ILE A 14 -33.85 20.72 52.85
N THR A 15 -33.41 21.38 51.78
CA THR A 15 -33.23 20.76 50.46
C THR A 15 -31.87 20.07 50.40
N LEU A 16 -31.88 18.74 50.48
CA LEU A 16 -30.69 17.90 50.29
C LEU A 16 -30.43 17.75 48.77
N ALA A 17 -29.63 18.66 48.21
CA ALA A 17 -29.13 18.51 46.84
C ALA A 17 -27.97 17.50 46.84
N LEU A 18 -28.27 16.23 46.57
CA LEU A 18 -27.24 15.22 46.24
C LEU A 18 -26.68 15.53 44.85
N GLY A 19 -25.62 16.35 44.80
CA GLY A 19 -24.78 16.48 43.63
C GLY A 19 -23.93 15.22 43.47
N ALA A 20 -24.40 14.26 42.67
CA ALA A 20 -23.53 13.21 42.15
C ALA A 20 -22.51 13.87 41.22
N ALA A 21 -21.31 14.13 41.72
CA ALA A 21 -20.20 14.60 40.92
C ALA A 21 -19.86 13.52 39.89
N VAL A 22 -20.17 13.79 38.62
CA VAL A 22 -19.68 12.99 37.50
C VAL A 22 -18.14 13.04 37.58
N PRO A 23 -17.44 11.90 37.72
CA PRO A 23 -15.99 11.91 37.74
C PRO A 23 -15.48 12.53 36.44
N LYS A 24 -14.48 13.42 36.55
CA LYS A 24 -13.81 14.00 35.39
C LYS A 24 -13.39 12.86 34.46
N ARG A 25 -13.78 12.95 33.18
CA ARG A 25 -13.29 12.09 32.10
C ARG A 25 -11.77 11.97 32.26
N ALA A 26 -11.25 10.73 32.26
CA ALA A 26 -9.82 10.49 32.27
C ALA A 26 -9.14 11.36 31.20
N PRO A 27 -7.90 11.85 31.42
CA PRO A 27 -7.17 12.58 30.40
C PRO A 27 -7.22 11.73 29.13
N VAL A 28 -7.83 12.28 28.09
CA VAL A 28 -7.74 11.68 26.76
C VAL A 28 -6.25 11.79 26.44
N ASP A 29 -5.59 10.66 26.19
CA ASP A 29 -4.20 10.65 25.73
C ASP A 29 -4.06 11.70 24.63
N ASP A 30 -3.24 12.73 24.87
CA ASP A 30 -3.09 13.86 23.97
C ASP A 30 -2.44 13.34 22.67
N GLU A 31 -3.26 12.97 21.68
CA GLU A 31 -2.86 12.58 20.31
C GLU A 31 -1.86 13.57 19.70
N GLU A 32 -1.93 14.83 20.15
CA GLU A 32 -1.05 15.94 19.78
C GLU A 32 0.42 15.74 20.22
N SER A 33 0.67 14.92 21.25
CA SER A 33 2.01 14.59 21.74
C SER A 33 2.66 13.44 20.96
N MET A 34 1.87 12.58 20.31
CA MET A 34 2.36 11.36 19.66
C MET A 34 2.88 11.59 18.23
N HIS A 35 2.73 12.80 17.68
CA HIS A 35 3.14 13.12 16.32
C HIS A 35 3.96 14.42 16.28
N PRO A 36 5.16 14.43 15.67
CA PRO A 36 5.90 15.66 15.49
C PRO A 36 5.09 16.61 14.60
N HIS A 37 4.68 17.76 15.16
CA HIS A 37 4.13 18.86 14.38
C HIS A 37 5.24 19.51 13.57
N LEU A 38 5.52 18.92 12.42
CA LEU A 38 6.40 19.52 11.44
C LEU A 38 5.74 20.84 10.99
N PRO A 39 6.51 21.95 10.92
CA PRO A 39 5.98 23.21 10.43
C PRO A 39 5.40 22.98 9.04
N ARG A 40 4.16 23.42 8.85
CA ARG A 40 3.43 23.25 7.61
C ARG A 40 4.30 23.81 6.48
N SER A 41 4.76 22.92 5.58
CA SER A 41 5.65 23.33 4.49
C SER A 41 4.97 24.45 3.70
N ALA A 42 5.72 25.48 3.33
CA ALA A 42 5.23 26.61 2.53
C ALA A 42 4.64 26.18 1.17
N ARG A 43 4.81 24.90 0.80
CA ARG A 43 4.28 24.26 -0.41
C ARG A 43 2.91 23.60 -0.20
N ALA A 44 2.36 23.58 1.01
CA ALA A 44 1.01 23.07 1.30
C ALA A 44 -0.04 24.02 0.70
N ARG A 45 -0.29 23.89 -0.60
CA ARG A 45 -1.36 24.58 -1.32
C ARG A 45 -2.69 23.99 -0.86
N THR A 46 -3.33 24.57 0.14
CA THR A 46 -4.77 24.39 0.31
C THR A 46 -5.46 25.20 -0.77
N SER A 47 -6.00 24.54 -1.80
CA SER A 47 -6.91 25.21 -2.72
C SER A 47 -8.16 25.63 -1.92
N SER A 48 -8.62 26.86 -2.08
CA SER A 48 -9.83 27.34 -1.39
C SER A 48 -11.08 26.55 -1.78
N GLU A 49 -11.04 25.86 -2.92
CA GLU A 49 -12.12 25.04 -3.46
C GLU A 49 -12.30 23.73 -2.68
N GLU A 50 -11.21 23.08 -2.28
CA GLU A 50 -11.22 21.86 -1.45
C GLU A 50 -11.86 22.06 -0.07
N ALA A 51 -11.95 23.32 0.40
CA ALA A 51 -12.63 23.63 1.66
C ALA A 51 -14.16 23.41 1.58
N THR A 52 -14.74 23.32 0.39
CA THR A 52 -16.19 23.23 0.21
C THR A 52 -16.63 21.80 -0.09
N GLN A 53 -17.70 21.33 0.58
CA GLN A 53 -18.27 19.98 0.33
C GLN A 53 -18.71 19.76 -1.13
N ALA A 54 -19.17 20.83 -1.80
CA ALA A 54 -19.59 20.78 -3.20
C ALA A 54 -18.48 20.31 -4.14
N TYR A 55 -17.22 20.69 -3.86
CA TYR A 55 -16.05 20.25 -4.63
C TYR A 55 -15.90 18.72 -4.56
N TRP A 56 -15.88 18.15 -3.35
CA TRP A 56 -15.75 16.71 -3.14
C TRP A 56 -16.91 15.90 -3.75
N HIS A 57 -18.13 16.43 -3.67
CA HIS A 57 -19.28 15.82 -4.33
C HIS A 57 -19.16 15.83 -5.85
N ALA A 58 -18.68 16.93 -6.44
CA ALA A 58 -18.46 17.04 -7.88
C ALA A 58 -17.36 16.06 -8.34
N ALA A 59 -16.21 16.05 -7.64
CA ALA A 59 -15.10 15.14 -7.92
C ALA A 59 -15.53 13.66 -7.84
N SER A 60 -16.30 13.28 -6.82
CA SER A 60 -16.81 11.91 -6.66
C SER A 60 -17.76 11.51 -7.80
N LYS A 61 -18.67 12.41 -8.20
CA LYS A 61 -19.59 12.16 -9.33
C LYS A 61 -18.82 12.00 -10.64
N GLN A 62 -17.77 12.78 -10.84
CA GLN A 62 -16.91 12.65 -12.02
C GLN A 62 -16.19 11.30 -12.04
N LEU A 63 -15.58 10.89 -10.92
CA LEU A 63 -14.92 9.59 -10.80
C LEU A 63 -15.90 8.43 -11.06
N LEU A 64 -17.12 8.51 -10.52
CA LEU A 64 -18.15 7.49 -10.78
C LEU A 64 -18.51 7.40 -12.26
N ARG A 65 -18.70 8.53 -12.93
CA ARG A 65 -18.98 8.55 -14.37
C ARG A 65 -17.85 7.94 -15.17
N GLU A 66 -16.60 8.29 -14.83
CA GLU A 66 -15.40 7.73 -15.47
C GLU A 66 -15.37 6.20 -15.32
N LYS A 67 -15.54 5.69 -14.09
CA LYS A 67 -15.54 4.24 -13.83
C LYS A 67 -16.71 3.50 -14.50
N LEU A 68 -17.90 4.10 -14.56
CA LEU A 68 -19.06 3.53 -15.26
C LEU A 68 -18.88 3.52 -16.78
N SER A 69 -18.16 4.50 -17.33
CA SER A 69 -17.87 4.58 -18.77
C SER A 69 -16.75 3.62 -19.22
N HIS A 70 -16.02 3.03 -18.27
CA HIS A 70 -14.88 2.18 -18.59
C HIS A 70 -15.33 0.83 -19.20
N VAL A 71 -14.95 0.58 -20.44
CA VAL A 71 -15.20 -0.69 -21.12
C VAL A 71 -13.99 -1.61 -21.01
N ARG A 72 -14.21 -2.82 -20.50
CA ARG A 72 -13.15 -3.82 -20.38
C ARG A 72 -12.68 -4.27 -21.77
N ASN A 73 -11.38 -4.16 -22.02
CA ASN A 73 -10.76 -4.75 -23.19
C ASN A 73 -10.69 -6.28 -23.05
N THR A 74 -11.38 -7.01 -23.91
CA THR A 74 -11.39 -8.48 -23.97
C THR A 74 -10.52 -9.05 -25.09
N ASN A 75 -9.86 -8.19 -25.87
CA ASN A 75 -8.99 -8.63 -26.96
C ASN A 75 -7.72 -9.30 -26.42
N ARG A 76 -7.13 -10.18 -27.25
CA ARG A 76 -5.84 -10.80 -26.93
C ARG A 76 -4.72 -9.76 -26.99
N ALA A 77 -3.94 -9.65 -25.91
CA ALA A 77 -2.79 -8.76 -25.87
C ALA A 77 -1.71 -9.21 -26.87
N LYS A 78 -1.26 -8.28 -27.73
CA LYS A 78 -0.14 -8.50 -28.67
C LYS A 78 1.21 -8.33 -27.99
N ASN A 79 1.32 -7.37 -27.08
CA ASN A 79 2.54 -7.01 -26.37
C ASN A 79 2.27 -7.00 -24.87
N ILE A 80 3.27 -7.38 -24.08
CA ILE A 80 3.24 -7.32 -22.61
C ILE A 80 4.40 -6.43 -22.18
N ILE A 81 4.10 -5.40 -21.38
CA ILE A 81 5.10 -4.50 -20.80
C ILE A 81 4.91 -4.56 -19.30
N LEU A 82 5.97 -4.91 -18.57
CA LEU A 82 6.00 -4.94 -17.12
C LEU A 82 6.94 -3.85 -16.62
N PHE A 83 6.39 -2.88 -15.89
CA PHE A 83 7.18 -1.91 -15.14
C PHE A 83 7.36 -2.42 -13.72
N LEU A 84 8.61 -2.47 -13.25
CA LEU A 84 8.96 -2.93 -11.91
C LEU A 84 9.68 -1.82 -11.17
N GLY A 85 9.06 -1.31 -10.11
CA GLY A 85 9.72 -0.44 -9.13
C GLY A 85 10.30 -1.29 -8.00
N ASP A 86 11.60 -1.59 -8.05
CA ASP A 86 12.27 -2.33 -6.97
C ASP A 86 12.21 -1.51 -5.66
N GLY A 87 11.77 -2.14 -4.57
CA GLY A 87 11.53 -1.47 -3.28
C GLY A 87 10.39 -0.43 -3.26
N MET A 88 9.55 -0.33 -4.30
CA MET A 88 8.47 0.66 -4.38
C MET A 88 7.19 0.20 -3.65
N GLY A 89 7.16 0.40 -2.33
CA GLY A 89 5.96 0.19 -1.51
C GLY A 89 4.97 1.35 -1.55
N LEU A 90 3.81 1.18 -0.89
CA LEU A 90 2.76 2.22 -0.81
C LEU A 90 3.26 3.53 -0.16
N ALA A 91 4.13 3.43 0.85
CA ALA A 91 4.73 4.61 1.49
C ALA A 91 5.63 5.38 0.50
N THR A 92 6.38 4.67 -0.34
CA THR A 92 7.21 5.27 -1.39
C THR A 92 6.34 6.01 -2.42
N LEU A 93 5.15 5.48 -2.74
CA LEU A 93 4.20 6.15 -3.63
C LEU A 93 3.69 7.47 -3.06
N ALA A 94 3.24 7.49 -1.80
CA ALA A 94 2.79 8.71 -1.13
C ALA A 94 3.91 9.77 -1.03
N ALA A 95 5.12 9.33 -0.71
CA ALA A 95 6.29 10.21 -0.72
C ALA A 95 6.58 10.76 -2.13
N ALA A 96 6.44 9.95 -3.18
CA ALA A 96 6.62 10.38 -4.56
C ALA A 96 5.56 11.41 -4.99
N ARG A 97 4.28 11.22 -4.63
CA ARG A 97 3.21 12.22 -4.87
C ARG A 97 3.53 13.55 -4.21
N SER A 98 3.89 13.49 -2.93
CA SER A 98 4.33 14.66 -2.16
C SER A 98 5.53 15.37 -2.79
N TYR A 99 6.44 14.62 -3.42
CA TYR A 99 7.59 15.19 -4.12
C TYR A 99 7.22 15.91 -5.42
N ILE A 100 6.34 15.34 -6.24
CA ILE A 100 6.01 15.88 -7.58
C ILE A 100 5.06 17.07 -7.54
N GLY A 101 4.23 17.21 -6.51
CA GLY A 101 3.32 18.35 -6.41
C GLY A 101 2.37 18.34 -5.23
N GLY A 102 2.24 17.22 -4.52
CA GLY A 102 1.32 17.06 -3.40
C GLY A 102 0.51 15.77 -3.52
N GLU A 103 -0.26 15.45 -2.49
CA GLU A 103 -1.05 14.20 -2.44
C GLU A 103 -2.24 14.21 -3.42
N GLU A 104 -2.64 15.39 -3.89
CA GLU A 104 -3.66 15.57 -4.92
C GLU A 104 -3.17 15.18 -6.32
N GLN A 105 -1.85 15.09 -6.53
CA GLN A 105 -1.28 14.65 -7.79
C GLN A 105 -1.33 13.13 -7.94
N LYS A 106 -1.48 12.68 -9.18
CA LYS A 106 -1.44 11.27 -9.55
C LYS A 106 -0.17 10.96 -10.31
N LEU A 107 0.44 9.82 -10.01
CA LEU A 107 1.51 9.26 -10.83
C LEU A 107 0.90 8.64 -12.11
N SER A 108 1.68 8.55 -13.18
CA SER A 108 1.19 8.07 -14.48
C SER A 108 0.57 6.66 -14.45
N PHE A 109 1.06 5.78 -13.58
CA PHE A 109 0.50 4.44 -13.41
C PHE A 109 -0.71 4.38 -12.46
N GLU A 110 -1.04 5.46 -11.75
CA GLU A 110 -2.23 5.53 -10.89
C GLU A 110 -3.49 5.88 -11.68
N GLU A 111 -3.31 6.35 -12.92
CA GLU A 111 -4.37 6.51 -13.91
C GLU A 111 -4.81 5.17 -14.52
N PHE A 112 -4.08 4.08 -14.26
CA PHE A 112 -4.47 2.78 -14.76
C PHE A 112 -5.84 2.35 -14.19
N PRO A 113 -6.70 1.72 -15.02
CA PRO A 113 -8.07 1.42 -14.63
C PRO A 113 -8.17 0.34 -13.55
N PHE A 114 -7.14 -0.49 -13.41
CA PHE A 114 -7.09 -1.63 -12.50
C PHE A 114 -5.93 -1.51 -11.50
N THR A 115 -6.24 -1.78 -10.25
CA THR A 115 -5.27 -1.82 -9.14
C THR A 115 -5.47 -3.12 -8.37
N GLY A 116 -4.38 -3.71 -7.87
CA GLY A 116 -4.40 -4.90 -7.04
C GLY A 116 -3.28 -4.87 -6.01
N LEU A 117 -3.43 -5.67 -4.96
CA LEU A 117 -2.41 -5.87 -3.93
C LEU A 117 -1.76 -7.24 -4.11
N SER A 118 -0.44 -7.31 -3.92
CA SER A 118 0.34 -8.55 -4.05
C SER A 118 0.96 -8.95 -2.72
N LYS A 119 0.83 -10.24 -2.36
CA LYS A 119 1.48 -10.83 -1.17
C LYS A 119 2.89 -11.31 -1.53
N VAL A 120 3.90 -10.56 -1.11
CA VAL A 120 5.28 -10.70 -1.60
C VAL A 120 6.15 -11.73 -0.87
N TYR A 121 5.69 -12.36 0.22
CA TYR A 121 6.49 -13.34 1.00
C TYR A 121 7.17 -14.42 0.13
N SER A 122 8.37 -14.87 0.49
CA SER A 122 9.03 -16.02 -0.15
C SER A 122 8.55 -17.33 0.49
N VAL A 123 8.94 -18.48 -0.06
CA VAL A 123 8.53 -19.78 0.52
C VAL A 123 9.04 -19.95 1.95
N ASP A 124 10.25 -19.45 2.23
CA ASP A 124 10.99 -19.61 3.47
C ASP A 124 11.01 -18.37 4.37
N LYS A 125 10.64 -17.18 3.88
CA LYS A 125 10.68 -15.91 4.63
C LYS A 125 9.48 -15.01 4.38
N ILE A 126 9.08 -14.29 5.44
CA ILE A 126 8.01 -13.29 5.38
C ILE A 126 8.46 -12.03 4.64
N VAL A 127 9.72 -11.61 4.87
CA VAL A 127 10.35 -10.51 4.14
C VAL A 127 11.21 -11.11 3.01
N PRO A 128 10.79 -10.95 1.74
CA PRO A 128 11.49 -11.53 0.61
C PRO A 128 12.67 -10.66 0.15
N ASP A 129 13.44 -11.16 -0.81
CA ASP A 129 14.43 -10.38 -1.57
C ASP A 129 14.06 -10.25 -3.06
N SER A 130 14.83 -9.46 -3.81
CA SER A 130 14.62 -9.25 -5.25
C SER A 130 14.73 -10.54 -6.08
N ALA A 131 15.51 -11.54 -5.65
CA ALA A 131 15.68 -12.80 -6.38
C ALA A 131 14.44 -13.72 -6.31
N CYS A 132 13.92 -13.98 -5.12
CA CYS A 132 12.75 -14.83 -4.98
C CYS A 132 11.47 -14.16 -5.50
N THR A 133 11.37 -12.82 -5.38
CA THR A 133 10.27 -12.06 -5.96
C THR A 133 10.34 -12.06 -7.49
N SER A 134 11.53 -11.91 -8.10
CA SER A 134 11.67 -12.01 -9.56
C SER A 134 11.21 -13.34 -10.10
N THR A 135 11.55 -14.43 -9.41
CA THR A 135 11.03 -15.75 -9.73
C THR A 135 9.50 -15.82 -9.62
N SER A 136 8.92 -15.17 -8.62
CA SER A 136 7.46 -15.16 -8.42
C SER A 136 6.71 -14.42 -9.54
N TYR A 137 7.09 -13.18 -9.86
CA TYR A 137 6.37 -12.37 -10.85
C TYR A 137 6.79 -12.64 -12.31
N LEU A 138 7.96 -13.22 -12.54
CA LEU A 138 8.40 -13.62 -13.88
C LEU A 138 8.16 -15.09 -14.17
N CYS A 139 8.14 -15.99 -13.19
CA CYS A 139 7.98 -17.43 -13.43
C CYS A 139 6.65 -18.00 -12.97
N GLY A 140 5.87 -17.24 -12.22
CA GLY A 140 4.55 -17.68 -11.75
C GLY A 140 4.62 -18.68 -10.59
N GLY A 141 5.80 -18.91 -10.01
CA GLY A 141 6.00 -19.77 -8.85
C GLY A 141 6.86 -19.09 -7.78
N LYS A 142 6.51 -19.26 -6.51
CA LYS A 142 7.34 -18.77 -5.40
C LYS A 142 8.60 -19.60 -5.24
N ALA A 143 9.67 -18.96 -4.79
CA ALA A 143 10.98 -19.55 -4.55
C ALA A 143 11.49 -19.22 -3.15
N ASN A 144 12.61 -19.84 -2.78
CA ASN A 144 13.32 -19.54 -1.52
C ASN A 144 14.14 -18.26 -1.66
N TYR A 145 14.38 -17.60 -0.54
CA TYR A 145 15.18 -16.37 -0.46
C TYR A 145 16.55 -16.54 -1.13
N GLY A 146 16.93 -15.59 -1.99
CA GLY A 146 18.22 -15.58 -2.66
C GLY A 146 18.36 -16.56 -3.84
N THR A 147 17.28 -17.24 -4.23
CA THR A 147 17.27 -18.13 -5.41
C THR A 147 16.56 -17.47 -6.59
N ILE A 148 17.00 -17.75 -7.83
CA ILE A 148 16.47 -17.16 -9.06
C ILE A 148 16.05 -18.27 -10.03
N GLY A 149 14.82 -18.21 -10.56
CA GLY A 149 14.34 -19.10 -11.62
C GLY A 149 14.17 -20.57 -11.21
N VAL A 150 14.18 -20.88 -9.92
CA VAL A 150 14.03 -22.23 -9.38
C VAL A 150 12.88 -22.29 -8.37
N ASN A 151 12.35 -23.48 -8.10
CA ASN A 151 11.25 -23.64 -7.15
C ASN A 151 11.74 -23.65 -5.67
N GLY A 152 10.80 -23.65 -4.73
CA GLY A 152 11.08 -23.69 -3.29
C GLY A 152 11.72 -24.98 -2.76
N HIS A 153 12.00 -26.00 -3.59
CA HIS A 153 12.79 -27.17 -3.17
C HIS A 153 14.29 -26.90 -3.18
N VAL A 154 14.75 -25.93 -3.97
CA VAL A 154 16.18 -25.56 -4.05
C VAL A 154 16.53 -24.71 -2.84
N LEU A 155 17.35 -25.27 -1.95
CA LEU A 155 17.93 -24.51 -0.86
C LEU A 155 19.01 -23.57 -1.39
N ARG A 156 19.18 -22.41 -0.75
CA ARG A 156 20.21 -21.46 -1.14
C ARG A 156 21.59 -22.12 -1.09
N GLY A 157 22.36 -21.99 -2.17
CA GLY A 157 23.70 -22.57 -2.32
C GLY A 157 23.72 -24.03 -2.79
N ASP A 158 22.56 -24.69 -2.97
CA ASP A 158 22.51 -26.08 -3.48
C ASP A 158 22.54 -26.12 -5.02
N CYS A 159 23.77 -26.15 -5.54
CA CYS A 159 24.06 -26.23 -6.98
C CYS A 159 23.61 -27.56 -7.63
N GLN A 160 23.44 -28.64 -6.86
CA GLN A 160 22.96 -29.91 -7.43
C GLN A 160 21.45 -29.87 -7.62
N ALA A 161 20.72 -29.36 -6.62
CA ALA A 161 19.26 -29.24 -6.68
C ALA A 161 18.78 -28.28 -7.78
N MET A 162 19.52 -27.22 -8.10
CA MET A 162 19.09 -26.25 -9.13
C MET A 162 18.92 -26.88 -10.52
N GLY A 163 19.68 -27.93 -10.86
CA GLY A 163 19.60 -28.58 -12.17
C GLY A 163 18.29 -29.32 -12.42
N GLN A 164 17.59 -29.73 -11.36
CA GLN A 164 16.36 -30.55 -11.45
C GLN A 164 15.08 -29.75 -11.19
N CYS A 165 15.20 -28.56 -10.58
CA CYS A 165 14.08 -27.78 -10.06
C CYS A 165 13.92 -26.41 -10.75
N GLN A 166 14.30 -26.33 -12.02
CA GLN A 166 14.15 -25.12 -12.84
C GLN A 166 12.67 -24.82 -13.11
N GLN A 167 12.27 -23.56 -12.92
CA GLN A 167 10.93 -23.12 -13.29
C GLN A 167 10.91 -22.58 -14.71
N SER A 168 9.83 -22.87 -15.44
CA SER A 168 9.58 -22.23 -16.73
C SER A 168 9.16 -20.78 -16.50
N CYS A 169 10.14 -19.89 -16.39
CA CYS A 169 9.89 -18.47 -16.36
C CYS A 169 9.17 -17.98 -17.65
N VAL A 170 8.53 -16.81 -17.60
CA VAL A 170 7.85 -16.16 -18.74
C VAL A 170 8.80 -16.06 -19.94
N LEU A 171 10.12 -16.18 -19.75
CA LEU A 171 11.12 -16.07 -20.79
C LEU A 171 11.84 -17.38 -21.21
N PRO A 172 12.05 -18.47 -20.46
CA PRO A 172 12.26 -19.78 -21.11
C PRO A 172 11.01 -20.21 -21.89
N GLY A 173 9.82 -19.86 -21.38
CA GLY A 173 8.54 -20.06 -22.04
C GLY A 173 8.34 -19.19 -23.28
N GLN A 174 8.64 -17.88 -23.26
CA GLN A 174 8.41 -16.93 -24.38
C GLN A 174 9.67 -16.37 -25.07
N VAL A 175 10.90 -16.62 -24.64
CA VAL A 175 12.04 -16.64 -25.58
C VAL A 175 11.93 -17.91 -26.41
N GLY A 176 11.52 -19.03 -25.81
CA GLY A 176 11.02 -20.20 -26.51
C GLY A 176 9.84 -19.88 -27.43
N TYR A 177 8.68 -19.46 -26.93
CA TYR A 177 7.47 -19.22 -27.75
C TYR A 177 7.51 -17.94 -28.58
N GLY A 178 8.02 -16.85 -28.02
CA GLY A 178 8.07 -15.54 -28.66
C GLY A 178 9.19 -15.44 -29.68
N GLN A 179 10.42 -15.89 -29.41
CA GLN A 179 11.41 -15.98 -30.51
C GLN A 179 11.04 -17.04 -31.55
N ARG A 180 10.39 -18.17 -31.16
CA ARG A 180 9.79 -19.10 -32.14
C ARG A 180 8.64 -18.50 -32.95
N LYS A 181 8.05 -17.37 -32.51
CA LYS A 181 7.01 -16.61 -33.23
C LYS A 181 7.47 -15.21 -33.69
N GLY A 182 8.77 -14.90 -33.64
CA GLY A 182 9.33 -13.63 -34.11
C GLY A 182 9.16 -12.40 -33.20
N GLY A 183 8.77 -12.57 -31.93
CA GLY A 183 8.72 -11.53 -30.91
C GLY A 183 10.11 -11.13 -30.39
N ARG A 184 10.32 -9.84 -30.14
CA ARG A 184 11.54 -9.28 -29.54
C ARG A 184 11.32 -8.99 -28.06
N THR A 185 12.29 -9.34 -27.23
CA THR A 185 12.29 -9.08 -25.78
C THR A 185 13.45 -8.14 -25.44
N GLY A 186 13.17 -7.05 -24.71
CA GLY A 186 14.18 -6.08 -24.28
C GLY A 186 14.03 -5.81 -22.78
N HIS A 187 15.16 -5.66 -22.08
CA HIS A 187 15.21 -5.38 -20.65
C HIS A 187 16.08 -4.14 -20.42
N HIS A 188 15.53 -3.16 -19.70
CA HIS A 188 16.25 -1.98 -19.27
C HIS A 188 16.18 -1.93 -17.75
N HIS A 189 17.33 -1.85 -17.09
CA HIS A 189 17.44 -1.76 -15.64
C HIS A 189 18.51 -0.74 -15.27
N SER A 190 18.35 -0.10 -14.12
CA SER A 190 19.22 1.02 -13.73
C SER A 190 20.21 0.67 -12.62
N ARG A 191 19.87 -0.24 -11.68
CA ARG A 191 20.67 -0.45 -10.45
C ARG A 191 20.68 -1.88 -9.89
N ASP A 192 19.58 -2.64 -9.92
CA ASP A 192 19.52 -3.98 -9.33
C ASP A 192 19.62 -5.12 -10.37
N PRO A 193 20.66 -6.00 -10.31
CA PRO A 193 20.87 -7.05 -11.31
C PRO A 193 19.96 -8.28 -11.11
N CYS A 194 19.39 -8.49 -9.93
CA CYS A 194 18.64 -9.71 -9.61
C CYS A 194 17.22 -9.71 -10.23
N SER A 195 16.58 -8.54 -10.29
CA SER A 195 15.26 -8.35 -10.88
C SER A 195 15.21 -8.71 -12.38
N PRO A 196 16.14 -8.25 -13.24
CA PRO A 196 16.21 -8.71 -14.62
C PRO A 196 16.72 -10.15 -14.76
N SER A 197 17.45 -10.70 -13.79
CA SER A 197 17.99 -12.06 -13.88
C SER A 197 16.93 -13.15 -13.84
N GLY A 198 15.79 -12.93 -13.16
CA GLY A 198 14.66 -13.89 -13.13
C GLY A 198 14.01 -14.16 -14.49
N VAL A 199 14.40 -13.40 -15.52
CA VAL A 199 14.02 -13.62 -16.91
C VAL A 199 14.68 -14.88 -17.49
N TYR A 200 15.98 -15.05 -17.23
CA TYR A 200 16.81 -15.99 -17.99
C TYR A 200 17.65 -16.92 -17.10
N ALA A 201 17.94 -16.51 -15.86
CA ALA A 201 18.84 -17.24 -14.98
C ALA A 201 18.08 -18.28 -14.16
N HIS A 202 18.76 -19.41 -13.92
CA HIS A 202 18.34 -20.45 -12.98
C HIS A 202 19.52 -20.72 -12.04
N THR A 203 19.45 -20.22 -10.81
CA THR A 203 20.56 -20.33 -9.85
C THR A 203 20.06 -20.49 -8.42
N ALA A 204 20.79 -21.32 -7.65
CA ALA A 204 20.58 -21.52 -6.22
C ALA A 204 21.14 -20.37 -5.36
N ASP A 205 21.91 -19.46 -5.94
CA ASP A 205 22.37 -18.23 -5.27
C ASP A 205 22.38 -17.05 -6.23
N ARG A 206 22.05 -15.86 -5.72
CA ARG A 206 21.99 -14.60 -6.47
C ARG A 206 23.33 -13.86 -6.54
N GLU A 207 24.30 -14.30 -5.74
CA GLU A 207 25.69 -13.82 -5.71
C GLU A 207 26.57 -14.65 -6.65
#